data_AF-A0AAJ0A9L6-F1
#
_entry.id   AF-A0AAJ0A9L6-F1
#
_cell.length_a   1.000
_cell.length_b   1.000
_cell.length_c   1.000
_cell.angle_alpha   90.00
_cell.angle_beta   90.00
_cell.angle_gamma   90.00
#
_symmetry.space_group_name_H-M   'P 1'
#
loop_
_entity.id
_entity.type
_entity.pdbx_description
1 polymer ?
#
loop_
_entity_poly.entity_id
_entity_poly.type
_entity_poly.pdbx_seq_one_letter_code
_entity_poly.pdbx_strand_id
1 'polypeptide(L)'
;MHISAKSVLGLVTFGLLSVANASVDDSESMVPRTFANADGTTSTIRMNRNIRFTQGSEGTRPVRLSKRFPFSSGRDEWCGELAEDPSTDFSASAPLAADCQALASSLSSQNGFWTLQPGDFSSNGWATVVSSGTCSFAVRYADSGSAASPMNVGTNDIRFYTTRYGVMARNGKLGLQGTVQCYNDQKMLFVTWGLIHS
;
A
#
# COMPACT_ATOMS: atom_id res chain seq x y z
N MET A 1 54.47 -54.56 -24.64
CA MET A 1 54.55 -53.10 -24.43
C MET A 1 53.12 -52.57 -24.26
N HIS A 2 52.88 -51.92 -23.12
CA HIS A 2 51.99 -50.75 -22.92
C HIS A 2 50.47 -50.89 -23.21
N ILE A 3 49.51 -50.37 -22.43
CA ILE A 3 49.48 -49.54 -21.20
C ILE A 3 48.11 -49.77 -20.53
N SER A 4 48.11 -49.67 -19.20
CA SER A 4 46.97 -49.69 -18.26
C SER A 4 46.38 -48.29 -18.07
N ALA A 5 45.06 -48.15 -17.92
CA ALA A 5 44.40 -46.99 -17.27
C ALA A 5 42.93 -47.35 -16.95
N LYS A 6 42.62 -47.86 -15.74
CA LYS A 6 42.03 -47.13 -14.60
C LYS A 6 40.86 -46.20 -14.96
N SER A 7 39.63 -46.71 -14.76
CA SER A 7 38.39 -45.93 -14.74
C SER A 7 38.34 -45.03 -13.51
N VAL A 8 38.30 -43.72 -13.71
CA VAL A 8 38.03 -42.72 -12.66
C VAL A 8 36.56 -42.36 -12.75
N LEU A 9 35.80 -42.70 -11.70
CA LEU A 9 34.41 -42.32 -11.53
C LEU A 9 34.39 -40.86 -11.01
N GLY A 10 34.11 -39.90 -11.89
CA GLY A 10 33.94 -38.50 -11.52
C GLY A 10 32.50 -38.25 -11.03
N LEU A 11 32.33 -38.05 -9.73
CA LEU A 11 31.09 -37.52 -9.15
C LEU A 11 30.97 -36.04 -9.53
N VAL A 12 30.04 -35.70 -10.43
CA VAL A 12 29.65 -34.30 -10.68
C VAL A 12 28.62 -33.92 -9.62
N THR A 13 29.06 -33.28 -8.55
CA THR A 13 28.16 -32.63 -7.59
C THR A 13 27.54 -31.40 -8.26
N PHE A 14 26.28 -31.52 -8.68
CA PHE A 14 25.44 -30.35 -8.98
C PHE A 14 25.19 -29.58 -7.69
N GLY A 15 25.99 -28.55 -7.44
CA GLY A 15 25.69 -27.56 -6.42
C GLY A 15 24.43 -26.80 -6.82
N LEU A 16 23.32 -27.04 -6.11
CA LEU A 16 22.21 -26.10 -6.11
C LEU A 16 22.70 -24.81 -5.47
N LEU A 17 23.04 -23.82 -6.30
CA LEU A 17 23.09 -22.43 -5.88
C LEU A 17 21.65 -21.99 -5.61
N SER A 18 21.21 -22.16 -4.37
CA SER A 18 20.03 -21.48 -3.86
C SER A 18 20.34 -19.98 -3.86
N VAL A 19 19.86 -19.30 -4.90
CA VAL A 19 19.80 -17.83 -4.94
C VAL A 19 18.78 -17.45 -3.87
N ALA A 20 19.27 -17.08 -2.68
CA ALA A 20 18.44 -16.44 -1.68
C ALA A 20 18.05 -15.08 -2.26
N ASN A 21 16.84 -14.97 -2.80
CA ASN A 21 16.21 -13.68 -2.98
C ASN A 21 16.05 -13.09 -1.58
N ALA A 22 16.92 -12.16 -1.22
CA ALA A 22 16.72 -11.32 -0.06
C ALA A 22 15.40 -10.57 -0.28
N SER A 23 14.33 -11.04 0.37
CA SER A 23 13.13 -10.25 0.54
C SER A 23 13.53 -9.06 1.39
N VAL A 24 13.63 -7.89 0.76
CA VAL A 24 13.67 -6.63 1.52
C VAL A 24 12.38 -6.61 2.31
N ASP A 25 12.51 -6.75 3.62
CA ASP A 25 11.38 -6.74 4.53
C ASP A 25 10.72 -5.36 4.42
N ASP A 26 9.43 -5.32 4.10
CA ASP A 26 8.69 -4.08 3.78
C ASP A 26 8.82 -3.06 4.94
N SER A 27 9.05 -3.56 6.16
CA SER A 27 9.32 -2.80 7.40
C SER A 27 10.58 -1.93 7.35
N GLU A 28 11.66 -2.33 6.68
CA GLU A 28 12.90 -1.53 6.58
C GLU A 28 12.74 -0.30 5.67
N SER A 29 11.73 -0.31 4.81
CA SER A 29 11.43 0.80 3.90
C SER A 29 10.62 1.92 4.57
N MET A 30 9.96 1.63 5.69
CA MET A 30 9.03 2.55 6.34
C MET A 30 9.75 3.52 7.28
N VAL A 31 9.81 4.81 6.92
CA VAL A 31 10.47 5.87 7.70
C VAL A 31 9.48 6.77 8.42
N PRO A 32 9.73 7.17 9.68
CA PRO A 32 8.84 8.06 10.41
C PRO A 32 8.79 9.45 9.76
N ARG A 33 7.59 10.00 9.68
CA ARG A 33 7.27 11.34 9.18
C ARG A 33 6.28 11.98 10.14
N THR A 34 6.60 13.21 10.56
CA THR A 34 5.81 13.94 11.53
C THR A 34 5.01 15.03 10.84
N PHE A 35 3.72 15.08 11.15
CA PHE A 35 2.78 16.05 10.62
C PHE A 35 2.23 16.91 11.77
N ALA A 36 2.03 18.19 11.50
CA ALA A 36 1.32 19.08 12.40
C ALA A 36 -0.19 18.88 12.25
N ASN A 37 -0.86 18.60 13.36
CA ASN A 37 -2.31 18.49 13.44
C ASN A 37 -2.93 19.90 13.56
N ALA A 38 -4.22 20.00 13.24
CA ALA A 38 -4.95 21.27 13.32
C ALA A 38 -5.06 21.84 14.75
N ASP A 39 -4.94 20.98 15.77
CA ASP A 39 -4.96 21.34 17.19
C ASP A 39 -3.58 21.74 17.75
N GLY A 40 -2.55 21.82 16.91
CA GLY A 40 -1.18 22.14 17.30
C GLY A 40 -0.38 20.97 17.86
N THR A 41 -0.96 19.77 17.96
CA THR A 41 -0.21 18.55 18.28
C THR A 41 0.53 18.01 17.05
N THR A 42 1.40 17.03 17.26
CA THR A 42 2.07 16.33 16.15
C THR A 42 1.68 14.86 16.12
N SER A 43 1.47 14.36 14.90
CA SER A 43 1.28 12.93 14.65
C SER A 43 2.47 12.39 13.89
N THR A 44 2.94 11.20 14.27
CA THR A 44 3.96 10.47 13.51
C THR A 44 3.32 9.28 12.83
N ILE A 45 3.44 9.23 11.51
CA ILE A 45 3.15 8.04 10.72
C ILE A 45 4.45 7.56 10.07
N ARG A 46 4.50 6.30 9.67
CA ARG A 46 5.60 5.79 8.86
C ARG A 46 5.18 5.87 7.40
N MET A 47 6.06 6.35 6.54
CA MET A 47 5.87 6.42 5.09
C MET A 47 6.92 5.57 4.41
N ASN A 48 6.57 4.88 3.34
CA ASN A 48 7.55 4.15 2.55
C ASN A 48 8.53 5.13 1.89
N ARG A 49 9.83 5.01 2.21
CA ARG A 49 10.87 5.92 1.73
C ARG A 49 11.10 5.85 0.22
N ASN A 50 10.70 4.75 -0.41
CA ASN A 50 10.87 4.52 -1.84
C ASN A 50 9.77 5.22 -2.66
N ILE A 51 8.63 5.53 -2.03
CA ILE A 51 7.47 6.13 -2.69
C ILE A 51 7.50 7.65 -2.50
N ARG A 52 7.37 8.40 -3.60
CA ARG A 52 7.37 9.86 -3.56
C ARG A 52 6.03 10.39 -3.10
N PHE A 53 6.04 11.25 -2.09
CA PHE A 53 4.88 12.05 -1.68
C PHE A 53 4.98 13.47 -2.27
N THR A 54 3.89 13.93 -2.89
CA THR A 54 3.73 15.27 -3.43
C THR A 54 2.69 16.03 -2.62
N GLN A 55 3.09 17.11 -1.96
CA GLN A 55 2.18 17.98 -1.21
C GLN A 55 1.34 18.82 -2.17
N GLY A 56 0.05 18.97 -1.85
CA GLY A 56 -0.89 19.79 -2.60
C GLY A 56 -1.99 18.97 -3.28
N SER A 57 -2.80 19.64 -4.07
CA SER A 57 -3.88 19.02 -4.84
C SER A 57 -3.71 19.35 -6.31
N GLU A 58 -3.90 18.37 -7.20
CA GLU A 58 -3.63 18.56 -8.63
C GLU A 58 -4.90 18.79 -9.45
N GLY A 59 -5.29 20.05 -9.64
CA GLY A 59 -6.42 20.39 -10.51
C GLY A 59 -7.77 19.84 -9.99
N THR A 60 -8.73 19.72 -10.91
CA THR A 60 -10.11 19.35 -10.57
C THR A 60 -10.28 17.83 -10.51
N ARG A 61 -11.05 17.37 -9.52
CA ARG A 61 -11.39 15.97 -9.36
C ARG A 61 -12.27 15.44 -10.50
N PRO A 62 -11.90 14.32 -11.17
CA PRO A 62 -12.77 13.67 -12.13
C PRO A 62 -14.03 13.10 -11.47
N VAL A 63 -15.21 13.30 -12.07
CA VAL A 63 -16.51 12.83 -11.52
C VAL A 63 -16.52 11.33 -11.23
N ARG A 64 -15.85 10.52 -12.06
CA ARG A 64 -15.76 9.06 -11.88
C ARG A 64 -14.96 8.64 -10.65
N LEU A 65 -14.11 9.52 -10.12
CA LEU A 65 -13.32 9.29 -8.91
C LEU A 65 -13.94 9.99 -7.70
N SER A 66 -14.99 10.78 -7.91
CA SER A 66 -15.61 11.57 -6.85
C SER A 66 -16.22 10.68 -5.78
N LYS A 67 -15.96 11.08 -4.54
CA LYS A 67 -16.55 10.46 -3.35
C LYS A 67 -17.77 11.23 -2.88
N ARG A 68 -18.75 10.50 -2.34
CA ARG A 68 -19.93 11.00 -1.63
C ARG A 68 -19.56 11.91 -0.47
N PHE A 69 -18.41 11.66 0.16
CA PHE A 69 -17.91 12.47 1.28
C PHE A 69 -16.43 12.83 1.06
N PRO A 70 -16.15 13.98 0.42
CA PRO A 70 -14.79 14.44 0.24
C PRO A 70 -14.28 15.23 1.46
N PHE A 71 -13.03 14.99 1.87
CA PHE A 71 -12.39 15.73 2.98
C PHE A 71 -11.70 17.01 2.52
N SER A 72 -11.44 17.15 1.22
CA SER A 72 -10.90 18.37 0.60
C SER A 72 -11.59 18.66 -0.74
N SER A 73 -11.45 19.90 -1.24
CA SER A 73 -11.96 20.32 -2.55
C SER A 73 -10.99 20.03 -3.72
N GLY A 74 -9.80 19.49 -3.44
CA GLY A 74 -8.74 19.27 -4.43
C GLY A 74 -8.65 17.84 -4.96
N ARG A 75 -7.81 17.62 -5.97
CA ARG A 75 -7.44 16.28 -6.45
C ARG A 75 -6.33 15.66 -5.59
N ASP A 76 -6.72 15.25 -4.40
CA ASP A 76 -6.06 14.24 -3.56
C ASP A 76 -6.92 12.96 -3.48
N GLU A 77 -7.87 12.82 -4.43
CA GLU A 77 -8.69 11.64 -4.69
C GLU A 77 -8.27 11.08 -6.05
N TRP A 78 -7.44 10.04 -6.03
CA TRP A 78 -6.96 9.36 -7.23
C TRP A 78 -7.71 8.07 -7.49
N CYS A 79 -8.47 7.60 -6.50
CA CYS A 79 -9.28 6.40 -6.57
C CYS A 79 -10.75 6.72 -6.29
N GLY A 80 -11.64 6.09 -7.07
CA GLY A 80 -13.09 6.20 -6.88
C GLY A 80 -13.59 5.45 -5.66
N GLU A 81 -14.85 5.65 -5.31
CA GLU A 81 -15.48 4.87 -4.25
C GLU A 81 -15.59 3.39 -4.61
N LEU A 82 -15.50 2.55 -3.58
CA LEU A 82 -15.83 1.14 -3.71
C LEU A 82 -17.32 0.99 -4.05
N ALA A 83 -17.61 0.19 -5.08
CA ALA A 83 -18.99 -0.09 -5.52
C ALA A 83 -19.67 -1.17 -4.66
N GLU A 84 -18.89 -2.06 -4.06
CA GLU A 84 -19.33 -3.21 -3.26
C GLU A 84 -18.77 -3.14 -1.83
N ASP A 85 -19.21 -4.01 -0.91
CA ASP A 85 -18.63 -4.05 0.43
C ASP A 85 -17.23 -4.69 0.40
N PRO A 86 -16.24 -4.13 1.14
CA PRO A 86 -14.91 -4.69 1.21
C PRO A 86 -14.92 -6.02 1.94
N SER A 87 -14.01 -6.93 1.57
CA SER A 87 -13.78 -8.13 2.38
C SER A 87 -13.13 -7.73 3.71
N THR A 88 -13.59 -8.35 4.80
CA THR A 88 -13.21 -7.99 6.17
C THR A 88 -12.38 -9.08 6.84
N ASP A 89 -11.41 -8.68 7.65
CA ASP A 89 -10.69 -9.53 8.58
C ASP A 89 -10.75 -8.92 10.00
N PHE A 90 -11.30 -9.68 10.95
CA PHE A 90 -11.39 -9.29 12.36
C PHE A 90 -10.62 -10.25 13.28
N SER A 91 -9.75 -11.06 12.71
CA SER A 91 -8.92 -12.02 13.43
C SER A 91 -7.86 -11.32 14.30
N ALA A 92 -7.12 -12.11 15.09
CA ALA A 92 -6.02 -11.59 15.88
C ALA A 92 -4.92 -10.94 15.03
N SER A 93 -4.74 -11.39 13.79
CA SER A 93 -3.77 -10.85 12.82
C SER A 93 -4.25 -9.59 12.11
N ALA A 94 -5.50 -9.16 12.28
CA ALA A 94 -5.96 -7.89 11.75
C ALA A 94 -5.34 -6.71 12.52
N PRO A 95 -5.17 -5.53 11.90
CA PRO A 95 -4.69 -4.34 12.59
C PRO A 95 -5.70 -3.85 13.64
N LEU A 96 -5.22 -3.08 14.62
CA LEU A 96 -6.08 -2.41 15.59
C LEU A 96 -6.87 -1.29 14.91
N ALA A 97 -8.18 -1.25 15.17
CA ALA A 97 -9.06 -0.22 14.64
C ALA A 97 -8.64 1.19 15.08
N ALA A 98 -8.15 1.33 16.32
CA ALA A 98 -7.64 2.59 16.86
C ALA A 98 -6.41 3.11 16.08
N ASP A 99 -5.51 2.21 15.69
CA ASP A 99 -4.33 2.55 14.91
C ASP A 99 -4.71 3.00 13.49
N CYS A 100 -5.70 2.35 12.87
CA CYS A 100 -6.24 2.81 11.59
C CYS A 100 -6.90 4.19 11.71
N GLN A 101 -7.68 4.43 12.77
CA GLN A 101 -8.27 5.75 13.00
C GLN A 101 -7.20 6.82 13.25
N ALA A 102 -6.13 6.49 13.98
CA ALA A 102 -4.99 7.38 14.19
C ALA A 102 -4.27 7.71 12.87
N LEU A 103 -4.09 6.72 11.99
CA LEU A 103 -3.55 6.92 10.65
C LEU A 103 -4.38 7.93 9.85
N ALA A 104 -5.70 7.75 9.78
CA ALA A 104 -6.59 8.67 9.07
C ALA A 104 -6.58 10.09 9.66
N SER A 105 -6.60 10.18 11.00
CA SER A 105 -6.60 11.46 11.72
C SER A 105 -5.30 12.24 11.50
N SER A 106 -4.16 11.54 11.43
CA SER A 106 -2.85 12.12 11.16
C SER A 106 -2.73 12.74 9.76
N LEU A 107 -3.57 12.30 8.82
CA LEU A 107 -3.64 12.82 7.46
C LEU A 107 -4.69 13.94 7.30
N SER A 108 -5.43 14.31 8.36
CA SER A 108 -6.54 15.26 8.29
C SER A 108 -6.14 16.64 7.77
N SER A 109 -4.97 17.13 8.16
CA SER A 109 -4.40 18.41 7.72
C SER A 109 -3.51 18.31 6.47
N GLN A 110 -3.34 17.10 5.93
CA GLN A 110 -2.41 16.83 4.84
C GLN A 110 -3.15 16.62 3.53
N ASN A 111 -2.90 17.49 2.56
CA ASN A 111 -3.37 17.32 1.20
C ASN A 111 -2.17 16.98 0.32
N GLY A 112 -2.27 15.87 -0.39
CA GLY A 112 -1.18 15.34 -1.20
C GLY A 112 -1.50 13.98 -1.75
N PHE A 113 -0.53 13.42 -2.46
CA PHE A 113 -0.63 12.07 -2.98
C PHE A 113 0.75 11.41 -3.09
N TRP A 114 0.72 10.10 -3.05
CA TRP A 114 1.85 9.21 -3.30
C TRP A 114 1.81 8.75 -4.75
N THR A 115 2.96 8.76 -5.42
CA THR A 115 3.14 8.13 -6.73
C THR A 115 4.01 6.90 -6.56
N LEU A 116 3.41 5.74 -6.82
CA LEU A 116 4.05 4.43 -6.80
C LEU A 116 4.48 4.04 -8.21
N GLN A 117 5.69 3.54 -8.35
CA GLN A 117 6.23 2.94 -9.56
C GLN A 117 6.02 1.41 -9.53
N PRO A 118 6.00 0.72 -10.68
CA PRO A 118 5.91 -0.74 -10.73
C PRO A 118 6.96 -1.48 -9.87
N GLY A 119 8.13 -0.88 -9.67
CA GLY A 119 9.20 -1.43 -8.83
C GLY A 119 9.00 -1.28 -7.31
N ASP A 120 7.98 -0.53 -6.87
CA ASP A 120 7.71 -0.30 -5.45
C ASP A 120 6.86 -1.41 -4.80
N PHE A 121 6.33 -2.33 -5.61
CA PHE A 121 5.50 -3.43 -5.13
C PHE A 121 6.38 -4.62 -4.73
N SER A 122 6.12 -5.15 -3.53
CA SER A 122 6.81 -6.32 -3.02
C SER A 122 6.44 -7.60 -3.80
N SER A 123 7.12 -8.70 -3.52
CA SER A 123 6.90 -9.99 -4.20
C SER A 123 5.49 -10.56 -4.01
N ASN A 124 4.78 -10.17 -2.96
CA ASN A 124 3.38 -10.56 -2.72
C ASN A 124 2.38 -9.65 -3.47
N GLY A 125 2.89 -8.67 -4.23
CA GLY A 125 2.14 -7.72 -5.03
C GLY A 125 1.66 -6.47 -4.29
N TRP A 126 1.85 -6.38 -2.97
CA TRP A 126 1.46 -5.20 -2.19
C TRP A 126 2.60 -4.19 -2.12
N ALA A 127 2.22 -2.91 -2.15
CA ALA A 127 3.06 -1.79 -1.76
C ALA A 127 2.41 -1.10 -0.56
N THR A 128 3.13 -1.11 0.57
CA THR A 128 2.73 -0.35 1.76
C THR A 128 2.98 1.13 1.51
N VAL A 129 1.95 1.97 1.68
CA VAL A 129 2.03 3.42 1.43
C VAL A 129 2.36 4.16 2.72
N VAL A 130 1.57 3.90 3.76
CA VAL A 130 1.69 4.52 5.09
C VAL A 130 1.25 3.58 6.19
N SER A 131 1.82 3.75 7.38
CA SER A 131 1.45 2.97 8.56
C SER A 131 1.39 3.83 9.82
N SER A 132 0.53 3.44 10.75
CA SER A 132 0.49 3.93 12.13
C SER A 132 0.21 2.75 13.04
N GLY A 133 1.06 2.53 14.05
CA GLY A 133 0.98 1.34 14.90
C GLY A 133 0.92 0.04 14.10
N THR A 134 -0.09 -0.79 14.39
CA THR A 134 -0.39 -2.05 13.72
C THR A 134 -1.11 -1.88 12.38
N CYS A 135 -1.57 -0.69 12.02
CA CYS A 135 -2.34 -0.46 10.80
C CYS A 135 -1.48 0.09 9.66
N SER A 136 -1.54 -0.58 8.52
CA SER A 136 -0.90 -0.16 7.27
C SER A 136 -1.95 0.00 6.18
N PHE A 137 -1.89 1.13 5.46
CA PHE A 137 -2.60 1.29 4.20
C PHE A 137 -1.70 0.82 3.06
N ALA A 138 -2.14 -0.20 2.33
CA ALA A 138 -1.40 -0.79 1.23
C ALA A 138 -2.27 -0.90 -0.02
N VAL A 139 -1.61 -0.97 -1.17
CA VAL A 139 -2.26 -1.12 -2.47
C VAL A 139 -1.57 -2.19 -3.32
N ARG A 140 -2.32 -2.80 -4.23
CA ARG A 140 -1.83 -3.71 -5.28
C ARG A 140 -2.65 -3.56 -6.54
N TYR A 141 -2.08 -3.94 -7.69
CA TYR A 141 -2.85 -4.08 -8.91
C TYR A 141 -3.85 -5.23 -8.80
N ALA A 142 -5.08 -5.01 -9.25
CA ALA A 142 -6.12 -6.04 -9.31
C ALA A 142 -6.18 -6.74 -10.68
N ASP A 143 -5.44 -6.24 -11.67
CA ASP A 143 -5.35 -6.80 -13.01
C ASP A 143 -3.93 -6.64 -13.60
N SER A 144 -3.58 -7.50 -14.55
CA SER A 144 -2.26 -7.47 -15.21
C SER A 144 -2.10 -6.28 -16.16
N GLY A 145 -3.20 -5.73 -16.70
CA GLY A 145 -3.17 -4.57 -17.60
C GLY A 145 -2.77 -3.27 -16.92
N SER A 146 -2.90 -3.19 -15.59
CA SER A 146 -2.46 -2.05 -14.79
C SER A 146 -1.03 -2.16 -14.28
N ALA A 147 -0.47 -3.37 -14.17
CA ALA A 147 0.76 -3.64 -13.42
C ALA A 147 2.03 -2.93 -13.92
N ALA A 148 2.06 -2.54 -15.19
CA ALA A 148 3.19 -1.82 -15.80
C ALA A 148 3.09 -0.29 -15.68
N SER A 149 2.06 0.25 -15.04
CA SER A 149 1.82 1.69 -14.97
C SER A 149 2.18 2.27 -13.61
N PRO A 150 2.48 3.57 -13.49
CA PRO A 150 2.52 4.21 -12.18
C PRO A 150 1.12 4.27 -11.56
N MET A 151 1.04 4.25 -10.23
CA MET A 151 -0.21 4.39 -9.48
C MET A 151 -0.15 5.62 -8.57
N ASN A 152 -1.23 6.39 -8.53
CA ASN A 152 -1.37 7.48 -7.58
C ASN A 152 -2.38 7.11 -6.50
N VAL A 153 -2.04 7.41 -5.24
CA VAL A 153 -2.91 7.25 -4.08
C VAL A 153 -2.88 8.57 -3.31
N GLY A 154 -4.02 9.19 -3.08
CA GLY A 154 -4.08 10.46 -2.37
C GLY A 154 -4.35 10.32 -0.87
N THR A 155 -4.07 11.38 -0.11
CA THR A 155 -4.37 11.42 1.33
C THR A 155 -5.88 11.28 1.58
N ASN A 156 -6.72 11.78 0.69
CA ASN A 156 -8.17 11.61 0.77
C ASN A 156 -8.60 10.18 0.39
N ASP A 157 -7.82 9.44 -0.39
CA ASP A 157 -8.04 7.99 -0.57
C ASP A 157 -7.99 7.24 0.73
N ILE A 158 -6.91 7.45 1.48
CA ILE A 158 -6.68 6.81 2.76
C ILE A 158 -7.70 7.28 3.80
N ARG A 159 -7.91 8.61 3.94
CA ARG A 159 -8.88 9.16 4.89
C ARG A 159 -10.29 8.61 4.65
N PHE A 160 -10.71 8.55 3.39
CA PHE A 160 -12.04 8.07 3.05
C PHE A 160 -12.24 6.60 3.36
N TYR A 161 -11.37 5.71 2.86
CA TYR A 161 -11.57 4.27 3.09
C TYR A 161 -11.52 3.94 4.58
N THR A 162 -10.56 4.52 5.30
CA THR A 162 -10.43 4.28 6.74
C THR A 162 -11.60 4.83 7.54
N THR A 163 -12.05 6.07 7.26
CA THR A 163 -13.17 6.67 8.00
C THR A 163 -14.50 6.00 7.67
N ARG A 164 -14.76 5.75 6.38
CA ARG A 164 -16.01 5.13 5.91
C ARG A 164 -16.23 3.78 6.56
N TYR A 165 -15.18 2.97 6.62
CA TYR A 165 -15.28 1.59 7.10
C TYR A 165 -14.87 1.42 8.56
N GLY A 166 -14.45 2.48 9.25
CA GLY A 166 -14.16 2.44 10.69
C GLY A 166 -15.34 1.93 11.53
N VAL A 167 -16.57 2.18 11.09
CA VAL A 167 -17.81 1.67 11.73
C VAL A 167 -17.95 0.15 11.69
N MET A 168 -17.17 -0.55 10.86
CA MET A 168 -17.21 -2.01 10.73
C MET A 168 -16.33 -2.72 11.76
N ALA A 169 -15.55 -2.00 12.57
CA ALA A 169 -14.62 -2.58 13.52
C ALA A 169 -15.33 -3.56 14.49
N ARG A 170 -14.68 -4.70 14.76
CA ARG A 170 -15.18 -5.71 15.71
C ARG A 170 -14.05 -6.12 16.66
N ASN A 171 -14.34 -6.19 17.96
CA ASN A 171 -13.36 -6.56 18.98
C ASN A 171 -12.06 -5.73 18.92
N GLY A 172 -12.16 -4.45 18.53
CA GLY A 172 -11.01 -3.55 18.36
C GLY A 172 -10.15 -3.81 17.13
N LYS A 173 -10.59 -4.66 16.19
CA LYS A 173 -9.87 -5.05 14.97
C LYS A 173 -10.54 -4.51 13.70
N LEU A 174 -9.74 -4.17 12.70
CA LEU A 174 -10.21 -3.61 11.42
C LEU A 174 -9.28 -3.97 10.23
N GLY A 175 -9.29 -5.22 9.80
CA GLY A 175 -8.69 -5.63 8.53
C GLY A 175 -9.71 -5.48 7.39
N LEU A 176 -9.33 -4.82 6.30
CA LEU A 176 -10.22 -4.57 5.16
C LEU A 176 -9.44 -4.60 3.86
N GLN A 177 -10.05 -5.07 2.78
CA GLN A 177 -9.55 -4.84 1.42
C GLN A 177 -10.70 -4.76 0.42
N GLY A 178 -10.51 -3.95 -0.62
CA GLY A 178 -11.51 -3.77 -1.68
C GLY A 178 -10.88 -3.29 -2.98
N THR A 179 -11.53 -3.62 -4.10
CA THR A 179 -11.06 -3.24 -5.44
C THR A 179 -11.79 -2.01 -5.97
N VAL A 180 -11.02 -0.98 -6.33
CA VAL A 180 -11.50 0.31 -6.83
C VAL A 180 -10.86 0.61 -8.18
N GLN A 181 -11.42 1.59 -8.88
CA GLN A 181 -10.77 2.18 -10.05
C GLN A 181 -9.98 3.41 -9.62
N CYS A 182 -8.72 3.48 -10.02
CA CYS A 182 -7.87 4.66 -9.82
C CYS A 182 -7.42 5.23 -11.16
N TYR A 183 -7.26 6.54 -11.25
CA TYR A 183 -6.69 7.19 -12.43
C TYR A 183 -5.25 7.58 -12.14
N ASN A 184 -4.37 7.55 -13.14
CA ASN A 184 -2.95 7.90 -12.97
C ASN A 184 -2.48 9.00 -13.95
N ASP A 185 -3.40 9.86 -14.39
CA ASP A 185 -3.22 10.84 -15.49
C ASP A 185 -3.14 10.28 -16.90
N GLN A 186 -3.08 8.96 -17.07
CA GLN A 186 -2.95 8.32 -18.38
C GLN A 186 -4.13 7.40 -18.67
N LYS A 187 -4.51 6.57 -17.69
CA LYS A 187 -5.59 5.60 -17.82
C LYS A 187 -6.19 5.25 -16.46
N MET A 188 -7.33 4.54 -16.51
CA MET A 188 -7.90 3.88 -15.35
C MET A 188 -7.11 2.60 -15.04
N LEU A 189 -6.91 2.35 -13.76
CA LEU A 189 -6.25 1.20 -13.16
C LEU A 189 -7.26 0.49 -12.27
N PHE A 190 -7.22 -0.84 -12.21
CA PHE A 190 -7.91 -1.59 -11.16
C PHE A 190 -6.94 -1.84 -10.01
N VAL A 191 -7.31 -1.36 -8.82
CA VAL A 191 -6.45 -1.35 -7.65
C VAL A 191 -7.19 -1.99 -6.50
N THR A 192 -6.56 -2.95 -5.84
CA THR A 192 -7.01 -3.41 -4.52
C THR A 192 -6.29 -2.60 -3.46
N TRP A 193 -7.02 -1.88 -2.62
CA TRP A 193 -6.49 -1.26 -1.42
C TRP A 193 -6.75 -2.15 -0.21
N GLY A 194 -6.00 -1.97 0.87
CA GLY A 194 -6.26 -2.65 2.13
C GLY A 194 -5.78 -1.90 3.36
N LEU A 195 -6.51 -2.08 4.46
CA LEU A 195 -6.04 -1.86 5.82
C LEU A 195 -5.54 -3.20 6.35
N ILE A 196 -4.22 -3.36 6.34
CA ILE A 196 -3.54 -4.61 6.67
C ILE A 196 -2.64 -4.41 7.90
N HIS A 197 -2.20 -5.52 8.49
CA HIS A 197 -1.26 -5.46 9.60
C HIS A 197 0.13 -5.03 9.11
N SER A 198 0.74 -4.08 9.83
CA SER A 198 2.14 -3.62 9.61
C SER A 198 3.19 -4.68 9.92
#